data_AF-A0A0L6UZ38-F1
#
_entry.id   AF-A0A0L6UZ38-F1
#
_cell.length_a   1.000
_cell.length_b   1.000
_cell.length_c   1.000
_cell.angle_alpha   90.00
_cell.angle_beta   90.00
_cell.angle_gamma   90.00
#
_symmetry.space_group_name_H-M   'P 1'
#
loop_
_entity.id
_entity.type
_entity.pdbx_description
1 polymer ?
#
loop_
_entity_poly.entity_id
_entity_poly.type
_entity_poly.pdbx_seq_one_letter_code
_entity_poly.pdbx_strand_id
1 'polypeptide(L)'
;MADAGANIRSPDPTVRSNDSTRNDGFCQAMLKAALDTTPQLTDKNYSVWKDKMSGLLELRGVLDALESPVTALTTNKNVELKLLLISKMDSVTQNNVINADNRNLAKEIWKSIKERFVSSQASNCARIFNNFLYLSFKEDAVDSFITEV
;
A
#
# COMPACT_ATOMS: atom_id res chain seq x y z
N MET A 1 -26.94 54.80 45.21
CA MET A 1 -26.42 55.54 44.05
C MET A 1 -25.13 54.85 43.67
N ALA A 2 -25.18 53.87 42.76
CA ALA A 2 -24.76 53.99 41.34
C ALA A 2 -23.28 54.41 41.26
N ASP A 3 -22.34 53.68 40.67
CA ASP A 3 -22.39 53.00 39.37
C ASP A 3 -21.18 52.03 39.28
N ALA A 4 -21.41 50.84 38.73
CA ALA A 4 -20.39 49.84 38.44
C ALA A 4 -20.62 49.35 37.00
N GLY A 5 -19.68 49.60 36.10
CA GLY A 5 -19.82 49.18 34.71
C GLY A 5 -18.60 49.45 33.84
N ALA A 6 -17.53 48.68 34.01
CA ALA A 6 -16.48 48.54 32.99
C ALA A 6 -16.60 47.16 32.33
N ASN A 7 -17.27 47.13 31.19
CA ASN A 7 -17.51 45.94 30.36
C ASN A 7 -16.26 45.62 29.54
N ILE A 8 -15.43 44.68 30.00
CA ILE A 8 -14.33 44.12 29.20
C ILE A 8 -14.94 43.03 28.31
N ARG A 9 -15.10 43.37 27.03
CA ARG A 9 -15.59 42.47 25.98
C ARG A 9 -14.51 41.43 25.65
N SER A 10 -14.68 40.20 26.13
CA SER A 10 -13.88 39.04 25.69
C SER A 10 -14.06 38.79 24.19
N PRO A 11 -13.00 38.41 23.46
CA PRO A 11 -13.14 37.95 22.08
C PRO A 11 -13.79 36.56 22.04
N ASP A 12 -14.81 36.46 21.20
CA ASP A 12 -15.66 35.29 20.95
C ASP A 12 -14.85 34.12 20.32
N PRO A 13 -14.81 32.91 20.91
CA PRO A 13 -14.11 31.76 20.35
C PRO A 13 -15.07 30.92 19.48
N THR A 14 -15.59 31.46 18.38
CA THR A 14 -16.48 30.69 17.48
C THR A 14 -16.08 30.68 16.01
N VAL A 15 -14.88 31.16 15.64
CA VAL A 15 -14.37 31.08 14.25
C VAL A 15 -13.23 30.05 14.14
N ARG A 16 -13.50 28.76 14.44
CA ARG A 16 -12.53 27.68 14.15
C ARG A 16 -13.10 26.36 13.66
N SER A 17 -14.42 26.22 13.53
CA SER A 17 -15.04 24.92 13.22
C SER A 17 -15.39 24.68 11.76
N ASN A 18 -15.23 25.65 10.86
CA ASN A 18 -15.66 25.51 9.46
C ASN A 18 -14.55 25.05 8.49
N ASP A 19 -13.27 25.26 8.82
CA ASP A 19 -12.16 24.82 7.96
C ASP A 19 -11.93 23.31 8.04
N SER A 20 -12.16 22.70 9.21
CA SER A 20 -11.96 21.26 9.44
C SER A 20 -13.05 20.36 8.83
N THR A 21 -14.16 20.92 8.36
CA THR A 21 -15.22 20.14 7.68
C THR A 21 -15.09 20.25 6.17
N ARG A 22 -14.52 21.36 5.68
CA ARG A 22 -14.33 21.63 4.26
C ARG A 22 -13.10 20.92 3.70
N ASN A 23 -12.03 20.80 4.50
CA ASN A 23 -10.86 19.98 4.17
C ASN A 23 -11.22 18.47 4.13
N ASP A 24 -12.10 17.99 5.02
CA ASP A 24 -12.56 16.60 5.08
C ASP A 24 -13.34 16.20 3.82
N GLY A 25 -14.23 17.08 3.34
CA GLY A 25 -14.97 16.85 2.09
C GLY A 25 -14.05 16.79 0.86
N PHE A 26 -13.04 17.64 0.79
CA PHE A 26 -12.05 17.62 -0.29
C PHE A 26 -11.20 16.34 -0.25
N CYS A 27 -10.68 15.96 0.93
CA CYS A 27 -9.95 14.71 1.12
C CYS A 27 -10.79 13.48 0.75
N GLN A 28 -12.08 13.47 1.10
CA GLN A 28 -12.99 12.40 0.73
C GLN A 28 -13.21 12.31 -0.80
N ALA A 29 -13.36 13.46 -1.47
CA ALA A 29 -13.47 13.52 -2.92
C ALA A 29 -12.20 13.03 -3.61
N MET A 30 -11.03 13.43 -3.11
CA MET A 30 -9.73 12.93 -3.59
C MET A 30 -9.57 11.43 -3.36
N LEU A 31 -9.97 10.92 -2.19
CA LEU A 31 -9.88 9.49 -1.87
C LEU A 31 -10.76 8.68 -2.82
N LYS A 32 -11.97 9.16 -3.11
CA LYS A 32 -12.86 8.56 -4.10
C LYS A 32 -12.24 8.58 -5.50
N ALA A 33 -11.73 9.72 -5.95
CA ALA A 33 -11.09 9.83 -7.25
C ALA A 33 -9.83 8.94 -7.38
N ALA A 34 -9.02 8.83 -6.32
CA ALA A 34 -7.87 7.95 -6.27
C ALA A 34 -8.30 6.47 -6.33
N LEU A 35 -9.37 6.09 -5.61
CA LEU A 35 -9.95 4.74 -5.70
C LEU A 35 -10.42 4.42 -7.13
N ASP A 36 -11.13 5.34 -7.78
CA ASP A 36 -11.66 5.13 -9.13
C ASP A 36 -10.56 5.06 -10.20
N THR A 37 -9.52 5.88 -10.05
CA THR A 37 -8.43 5.97 -11.03
C THR A 37 -7.28 5.00 -10.79
N THR A 38 -7.24 4.30 -9.64
CA THR A 38 -6.27 3.24 -9.38
C THR A 38 -6.64 2.02 -10.23
N PRO A 39 -5.77 1.60 -11.19
CA PRO A 39 -6.06 0.48 -12.06
C PRO A 39 -6.12 -0.84 -11.27
N GLN A 40 -6.65 -1.87 -11.90
CA GLN A 40 -6.48 -3.23 -11.40
C GLN A 40 -5.02 -3.66 -11.61
N LEU A 41 -4.40 -4.26 -10.61
CA LEU A 41 -3.04 -4.80 -10.65
C LEU A 41 -3.00 -6.02 -11.57
N THR A 42 -2.04 -6.00 -12.48
CA THR A 42 -1.71 -7.09 -13.39
C THR A 42 -0.19 -7.24 -13.45
N ASP A 43 0.28 -8.31 -14.11
CA ASP A 43 1.72 -8.56 -14.29
C ASP A 43 2.47 -7.46 -15.07
N LYS A 44 1.75 -6.59 -15.79
CA LYS A 44 2.34 -5.63 -16.73
C LYS A 44 2.31 -4.18 -16.25
N ASN A 45 1.57 -3.86 -15.20
CA ASN A 45 1.30 -2.47 -14.81
C ASN A 45 1.75 -2.09 -13.39
N TYR A 46 2.59 -2.93 -12.76
CA TYR A 46 2.97 -2.75 -11.37
C TYR A 46 3.53 -1.36 -11.06
N SER A 47 4.39 -0.78 -11.89
CA SER A 47 4.96 0.56 -11.62
C SER A 47 3.85 1.61 -11.49
N VAL A 48 2.94 1.67 -12.48
CA VAL A 48 1.83 2.62 -12.51
C VAL A 48 0.84 2.34 -11.37
N TRP A 49 0.57 1.07 -11.10
CA TRP A 49 -0.29 0.66 -10.00
C TRP A 49 0.31 1.05 -8.64
N LYS A 50 1.61 0.82 -8.45
CA LYS A 50 2.34 1.11 -7.22
C LYS A 50 2.29 2.60 -6.90
N ASP A 51 2.54 3.46 -7.88
CA ASP A 51 2.51 4.92 -7.68
C ASP A 51 1.11 5.38 -7.24
N LYS A 52 0.07 4.92 -7.94
CA LYS A 52 -1.33 5.26 -7.62
C LYS A 52 -1.79 4.69 -6.29
N MET A 53 -1.49 3.43 -6.01
CA MET A 53 -1.88 2.77 -4.76
C MET A 53 -1.13 3.35 -3.55
N SER A 54 0.16 3.67 -3.69
CA SER A 54 0.93 4.31 -2.61
C SER A 54 0.37 5.70 -2.29
N GLY A 55 0.09 6.52 -3.31
CA GLY A 55 -0.56 7.82 -3.11
C GLY A 55 -1.96 7.72 -2.48
N LEU A 56 -2.74 6.69 -2.85
CA LEU A 56 -4.03 6.42 -2.19
C LEU A 56 -3.86 6.10 -0.69
N LEU A 57 -2.86 5.29 -0.34
CA LEU A 57 -2.58 4.89 1.04
C LEU A 57 -1.97 6.03 1.87
N GLU A 58 -1.18 6.92 1.26
CA GLU A 58 -0.69 8.16 1.86
C GLU A 58 -1.84 9.11 2.16
N LEU A 59 -2.72 9.35 1.19
CA LEU A 59 -3.91 10.19 1.38
C LEU A 59 -4.82 9.63 2.49
N ARG A 60 -4.86 8.30 2.64
CA ARG A 60 -5.60 7.63 3.71
C ARG A 60 -4.88 7.65 5.06
N GLY A 61 -3.60 8.03 5.10
CA GLY A 61 -2.78 8.11 6.31
C GLY A 61 -2.35 6.76 6.87
N VAL A 62 -2.19 5.75 6.02
CA VAL A 62 -1.92 4.35 6.44
C VAL A 62 -0.66 3.75 5.83
N LEU A 63 -0.02 4.44 4.87
CA LEU A 63 1.17 3.91 4.18
C LEU A 63 2.30 3.58 5.16
N ASP A 64 2.70 4.53 6.00
CA ASP A 64 3.80 4.33 6.96
C ASP A 64 3.55 3.15 7.91
N ALA A 65 2.30 3.00 8.37
CA ALA A 65 1.92 1.88 9.22
C ALA A 65 1.97 0.54 8.46
N LEU A 66 1.64 0.54 7.17
CA LEU A 66 1.68 -0.63 6.31
C LEU A 66 3.12 -1.05 5.98
N GLU A 67 4.03 -0.09 5.82
CA GLU A 67 5.44 -0.33 5.46
C GLU A 67 6.33 -0.62 6.67
N SER A 68 6.00 -0.07 7.84
CA SER A 68 6.77 -0.26 9.06
C SER A 68 6.69 -1.72 9.54
N PRO A 69 7.81 -2.37 9.89
CA PRO A 69 7.79 -3.70 10.48
C PRO A 69 7.21 -3.70 11.90
N VAL A 70 7.26 -2.56 12.61
CA VAL A 70 6.91 -2.44 14.03
C VAL A 70 5.48 -1.94 14.23
N THR A 71 5.00 -1.03 13.38
CA THR A 71 3.72 -0.35 13.59
C THR A 71 2.54 -1.28 13.33
N ALA A 72 1.80 -1.69 14.36
CA ALA A 72 0.62 -2.53 14.16
C ALA A 72 -0.52 -1.76 13.46
N LEU A 73 -1.22 -2.43 12.53
CA LEU A 73 -2.50 -1.91 12.01
C LEU A 73 -3.61 -2.23 13.02
N THR A 74 -4.54 -1.30 13.19
CA THR A 74 -5.77 -1.60 13.92
C THR A 74 -6.60 -2.63 13.15
N THR A 75 -7.46 -3.40 13.85
CA THR A 75 -8.30 -4.42 13.22
C THR A 75 -9.15 -3.87 12.08
N ASN A 76 -9.75 -2.68 12.26
CA ASN A 76 -10.57 -2.03 11.24
C ASN A 76 -9.74 -1.65 10.00
N LYS A 77 -8.55 -1.07 10.20
CA LYS A 77 -7.65 -0.73 9.09
C LYS A 77 -7.16 -1.97 8.36
N ASN A 78 -6.85 -3.05 9.09
CA ASN A 78 -6.48 -4.32 8.48
C ASN A 78 -7.59 -4.88 7.59
N VAL A 79 -8.85 -4.88 8.06
CA VAL A 79 -10.00 -5.34 7.27
C VAL A 79 -10.22 -4.48 6.02
N GLU A 80 -10.22 -3.16 6.19
CA GLU A 80 -10.39 -2.19 5.09
C GLU A 80 -9.30 -2.38 4.02
N LEU A 81 -8.04 -2.47 4.42
CA LEU A 81 -6.91 -2.56 3.49
C LEU A 81 -6.80 -3.92 2.81
N LYS A 82 -7.12 -5.03 3.50
CA LYS A 82 -7.15 -6.34 2.83
C LYS A 82 -8.18 -6.33 1.69
N LEU A 83 -9.36 -5.79 1.95
CA LEU A 83 -10.44 -5.75 0.95
C LEU A 83 -10.03 -4.87 -0.23
N LEU A 84 -9.44 -3.69 0.04
CA LEU A 84 -8.92 -2.80 -0.99
C LEU A 84 -7.86 -3.49 -1.86
N LEU A 85 -6.84 -4.10 -1.24
CA LEU A 85 -5.75 -4.74 -1.96
C LEU A 85 -6.23 -5.91 -2.82
N ILE A 86 -7.08 -6.79 -2.26
CA ILE A 86 -7.62 -7.94 -2.99
C ILE A 86 -8.52 -7.47 -4.14
N SER A 87 -9.41 -6.51 -3.92
CA SER A 87 -10.33 -6.01 -4.96
C SER A 87 -9.62 -5.29 -6.11
N LYS A 88 -8.40 -4.79 -5.87
CA LYS A 88 -7.57 -4.13 -6.88
C LYS A 88 -6.60 -5.09 -7.57
N MET A 89 -6.75 -6.41 -7.45
CA MET A 89 -6.01 -7.40 -8.25
C MET A 89 -6.89 -8.05 -9.30
N ASP A 90 -6.31 -8.44 -10.43
CA ASP A 90 -6.95 -9.42 -11.31
C ASP A 90 -6.85 -10.82 -10.71
N SER A 91 -7.69 -11.75 -11.19
CA SER A 91 -7.75 -13.10 -10.65
C SER A 91 -6.43 -13.85 -10.78
N VAL A 92 -5.68 -13.61 -11.86
CA VAL A 92 -4.37 -14.24 -12.10
C VAL A 92 -3.34 -13.74 -11.08
N THR A 93 -3.23 -12.42 -10.88
CA THR A 93 -2.33 -11.85 -9.87
C THR A 93 -2.73 -12.29 -8.47
N GLN A 94 -4.04 -12.27 -8.17
CA GLN A 94 -4.54 -12.68 -6.87
C GLN A 94 -4.14 -14.12 -6.53
N ASN A 95 -4.28 -15.07 -7.46
CA ASN A 95 -3.89 -16.47 -7.25
C ASN A 95 -2.38 -16.65 -7.00
N ASN A 96 -1.56 -15.74 -7.54
CA ASN A 96 -0.10 -15.80 -7.39
C ASN A 96 0.42 -15.03 -6.18
N VAL A 97 -0.37 -14.14 -5.60
CA VAL A 97 0.01 -13.28 -4.47
C VAL A 97 -0.62 -13.75 -3.17
N ILE A 98 -1.86 -14.22 -3.19
CA ILE A 98 -2.65 -14.53 -1.99
C ILE A 98 -2.56 -16.02 -1.64
N ASN A 99 -2.28 -16.33 -0.38
CA ASN A 99 -2.22 -17.68 0.16
C ASN A 99 -2.89 -17.77 1.54
N ALA A 100 -2.85 -18.96 2.16
CA ALA A 100 -3.46 -19.19 3.48
C ALA A 100 -2.85 -18.31 4.59
N ASP A 101 -1.57 -17.97 4.47
CA ASP A 101 -0.79 -17.27 5.48
C ASP A 101 -1.02 -15.76 5.44
N ASN A 102 -1.11 -15.17 4.25
CA ASN A 102 -1.21 -13.71 4.09
C ASN A 102 -2.64 -13.18 3.93
N ARG A 103 -3.62 -14.00 3.50
CA ARG A 103 -4.98 -13.53 3.12
C ARG A 103 -5.72 -12.73 4.19
N ASN A 104 -5.31 -12.86 5.46
CA ASN A 104 -5.95 -12.18 6.58
C ASN A 104 -5.24 -10.91 7.05
N LEU A 105 -4.02 -10.65 6.55
CA LEU A 105 -3.13 -9.60 7.02
C LEU A 105 -2.77 -8.67 5.86
N ALA A 106 -3.28 -7.43 5.89
CA ALA A 106 -3.05 -6.44 4.84
C ALA A 106 -1.55 -6.14 4.64
N LYS A 107 -0.77 -6.15 5.74
CA LYS A 107 0.69 -6.00 5.70
C LYS A 107 1.37 -7.09 4.89
N GLU A 108 0.99 -8.34 5.13
CA GLU A 108 1.58 -9.48 4.41
C GLU A 108 1.15 -9.47 2.94
N ILE A 109 -0.10 -9.12 2.63
CA ILE A 109 -0.53 -8.93 1.23
C ILE A 109 0.30 -7.84 0.55
N TRP A 110 0.45 -6.67 1.18
CA TRP A 110 1.27 -5.57 0.65
C TRP A 110 2.72 -5.99 0.40
N LYS A 111 3.31 -6.72 1.36
CA LYS A 111 4.66 -7.27 1.26
C LYS A 111 4.78 -8.26 0.09
N SER A 112 3.87 -9.23 -0.01
CA SER A 112 3.87 -10.23 -1.08
C SER A 112 3.72 -9.60 -2.47
N ILE A 113 2.91 -8.53 -2.61
CA ILE A 113 2.86 -7.74 -3.84
C ILE A 113 4.25 -7.17 -4.14
N LYS A 114 4.86 -6.44 -3.20
CA LYS A 114 6.16 -5.80 -3.44
C LYS A 114 7.23 -6.84 -3.81
N GLU A 115 7.32 -7.94 -3.07
CA GLU A 115 8.32 -9.00 -3.31
C GLU A 115 8.14 -9.66 -4.68
N ARG A 116 6.90 -10.03 -5.05
CA ARG A 116 6.62 -10.65 -6.35
C ARG A 116 7.06 -9.75 -7.50
N PHE A 117 6.71 -8.48 -7.45
CA PHE A 117 6.96 -7.57 -8.56
C PHE A 117 8.37 -6.96 -8.55
N VAL A 118 9.05 -6.93 -7.40
CA VAL A 118 10.51 -6.73 -7.35
C VAL A 118 11.21 -7.92 -8.00
N SER A 119 10.81 -9.16 -7.70
CA SER A 119 11.37 -10.36 -8.34
C SER A 119 11.19 -10.34 -9.86
N SER A 120 10.00 -9.95 -10.34
CA SER A 120 9.67 -9.87 -11.77
C SER A 120 10.22 -8.64 -12.50
N GLN A 121 11.05 -7.80 -11.86
CA GLN A 121 11.69 -6.69 -12.59
C GLN A 121 12.63 -7.24 -13.65
N ALA A 122 12.62 -6.63 -14.85
CA ALA A 122 13.44 -7.08 -15.98
C ALA A 122 14.93 -7.18 -15.63
N SER A 123 15.45 -6.29 -14.78
CA SER A 123 16.83 -6.36 -14.27
C SER A 123 17.09 -7.57 -13.39
N ASN A 124 16.13 -7.93 -12.53
CA ASN A 124 16.23 -9.09 -11.65
C ASN A 124 16.03 -10.39 -12.44
N CYS A 125 15.06 -10.44 -13.35
CA CYS A 125 14.91 -11.54 -14.30
C CYS A 125 16.15 -11.72 -15.18
N ALA A 126 16.72 -10.64 -15.71
CA ALA A 126 17.94 -10.70 -16.53
C ALA A 126 19.15 -11.18 -15.72
N ARG A 127 19.27 -10.79 -14.44
CA ARG A 127 20.31 -11.32 -13.54
C ARG A 127 20.18 -12.84 -13.35
N ILE A 128 18.98 -13.33 -13.04
CA ILE A 128 18.75 -14.77 -12.89
C ILE A 128 18.98 -15.51 -14.20
N PHE A 129 18.52 -14.97 -15.33
CA PHE A 129 18.76 -15.54 -16.65
C PHE A 129 20.26 -15.61 -16.98
N ASN A 130 21.01 -14.55 -16.71
CA ASN A 130 22.46 -14.53 -16.89
C ASN A 130 23.14 -15.58 -16.00
N ASN A 131 22.74 -15.70 -14.73
CA ASN A 131 23.26 -16.76 -13.86
C ASN A 131 23.01 -18.15 -14.46
N PHE A 132 21.82 -18.36 -15.02
CA PHE A 132 21.46 -19.62 -15.68
C PHE A 132 22.32 -19.92 -16.93
N LEU A 133 22.66 -18.89 -17.73
CA LEU A 133 23.54 -19.05 -18.90
C LEU A 133 24.97 -19.51 -18.55
N TYR A 134 25.45 -19.17 -17.35
CA TYR A 134 26.80 -19.52 -16.89
C TYR A 134 26.85 -20.78 -16.03
N LEU A 135 25.69 -21.40 -15.73
CA LEU A 135 25.66 -22.71 -15.08
C LEU A 135 26.35 -23.73 -15.97
N SER A 136 27.44 -24.30 -15.47
CA SER A 136 28.18 -25.34 -16.18
C SER A 136 27.76 -26.69 -15.64
N PHE A 137 27.15 -27.51 -16.49
CA PHE A 137 26.81 -28.88 -16.15
C PHE A 137 28.08 -29.67 -15.81
N LYS A 138 28.04 -30.36 -14.67
CA LYS A 138 29.07 -31.31 -14.24
C LYS A 138 28.44 -32.67 -14.07
N GLU A 139 28.94 -33.66 -14.80
CA GLU A 139 28.37 -35.00 -14.91
C GLU A 139 28.37 -35.75 -13.56
N ASP A 140 29.31 -35.41 -12.67
CA ASP A 140 29.45 -35.95 -11.31
C ASP A 140 28.62 -35.22 -10.24
N ALA A 141 27.93 -34.13 -10.60
CA ALA A 141 27.21 -33.28 -9.66
C ALA A 141 25.79 -32.89 -10.14
N VAL A 142 25.09 -33.81 -10.79
CA VAL A 142 23.73 -33.60 -11.35
C VAL A 142 22.74 -33.08 -10.29
N ASP A 143 22.72 -33.69 -9.10
CA ASP A 143 21.82 -33.28 -8.02
C ASP A 143 22.11 -31.85 -7.54
N SER A 144 23.40 -31.50 -7.46
CA SER A 144 23.81 -30.14 -7.09
C SER A 144 23.47 -29.14 -8.18
N PHE A 145 23.62 -29.51 -9.45
CA PHE A 145 23.30 -28.67 -10.60
C PHE A 145 21.80 -28.36 -10.68
N ILE A 146 20.92 -29.33 -10.40
CA ILE A 146 19.46 -29.13 -10.39
C ILE A 146 19.03 -28.12 -9.30
N THR A 147 19.82 -27.99 -8.23
CA THR A 147 19.48 -27.18 -7.04
C THR A 147 20.32 -25.91 -6.89
N GLU A 148 21.16 -25.58 -7.87
CA GLU A 148 22.18 -24.52 -7.77
C GLU A 148 21.61 -23.09 -7.82
N VAL A 149 20.36 -22.90 -8.28
CA VAL A 149 19.70 -21.59 -8.45
C VAL A 149 18.41 -21.47 -7.64
#